data_AF-A0A9E1RLU6-F1
#
_entry.id   AF-A0A9E1RLU6-F1
#
_cell.length_a   1.000
_cell.length_b   1.000
_cell.length_c   1.000
_cell.angle_alpha   90.00
_cell.angle_beta   90.00
_cell.angle_gamma   90.00
#
_symmetry.space_group_name_H-M   'P 1'
#
loop_
_entity.id
_entity.type
_entity.pdbx_description
1 polymer ?
#
loop_
_entity_poly.entity_id
_entity_poly.type
_entity_poly.pdbx_seq_one_letter_code
_entity_poly.pdbx_strand_id
1 'polypeptide(L)'
;ALWRDERAKMLAAFRSRGPKERIPWFGPDMSTLSFATARLMETWSHGQDIADTVGTPWPATDRLKHVCHIGVTTRGWSYMVRGQEFPGGDVRVELTAPSGEVWTWGPEDAADRITGSAEEFALVATQRRQPSSTALVTEGPLATEWLSIAQAFAGEPTLPDGR
;
A
#
# COMPACT_ATOMS: atom_id res chain seq x y z
N ALA A 1 1.22 2.11 -28.08
CA ALA A 1 -0.01 1.31 -28.32
C ALA A 1 -0.15 0.25 -27.24
N LEU A 2 0.79 -0.70 -27.16
CA LEU A 2 0.75 -1.87 -26.27
C LEU A 2 0.22 -1.64 -24.84
N TRP A 3 0.83 -0.75 -24.03
CA TRP A 3 0.40 -0.58 -22.63
C TRP A 3 -1.05 -0.09 -22.48
N ARG A 4 -1.56 0.70 -23.44
CA ARG A 4 -2.96 1.17 -23.43
C ARG A 4 -3.90 0.02 -23.76
N ASP A 5 -3.50 -0.84 -24.70
CA ASP A 5 -4.29 -2.00 -25.11
C ASP A 5 -4.34 -3.04 -23.99
N GLU A 6 -3.21 -3.33 -23.34
CA GLU A 6 -3.17 -4.24 -22.19
C GLU A 6 -3.97 -3.70 -21.00
N ARG A 7 -3.88 -2.39 -20.72
CA ARG A 7 -4.75 -1.74 -19.73
C ARG A 7 -6.22 -1.90 -20.09
N ALA A 8 -6.61 -1.71 -21.35
CA ALA A 8 -8.00 -1.83 -21.78
C ALA A 8 -8.52 -3.27 -21.62
N LYS A 9 -7.73 -4.27 -22.00
CA LYS A 9 -8.04 -5.70 -21.79
C LYS A 9 -8.19 -6.04 -20.31
N MET A 10 -7.25 -5.60 -19.48
CA MET A 10 -7.29 -5.82 -18.03
C MET A 10 -8.55 -5.20 -17.40
N LEU A 11 -8.89 -3.97 -17.78
CA LEU A 11 -10.10 -3.31 -17.29
C LEU A 11 -11.39 -4.02 -17.74
N ALA A 12 -11.43 -4.52 -18.98
CA ALA A 12 -12.55 -5.32 -19.47
C ALA A 12 -12.71 -6.61 -18.66
N ALA A 13 -11.60 -7.31 -18.39
CA ALA A 13 -11.60 -8.55 -17.60
C ALA A 13 -12.05 -8.34 -16.14
N PHE A 14 -11.64 -7.24 -15.49
CA PHE A 14 -12.14 -6.94 -14.13
C PHE A 14 -13.61 -6.58 -14.12
N ARG A 15 -14.11 -5.84 -15.13
CA ARG A 15 -15.52 -5.46 -15.21
C ARG A 15 -16.46 -6.64 -15.47
N SER A 16 -15.98 -7.71 -16.10
CA SER A 16 -16.78 -8.91 -16.36
C SER A 16 -16.84 -9.89 -15.18
N ARG A 17 -16.21 -9.57 -14.04
CA ARG A 17 -16.14 -10.44 -12.86
C ARG A 17 -16.77 -9.78 -11.65
N GLY A 18 -17.39 -10.58 -10.79
CA GLY A 18 -17.86 -10.16 -9.48
C GLY A 18 -16.70 -9.78 -8.54
N PRO A 19 -16.86 -8.78 -7.65
CA PRO A 19 -15.77 -8.25 -6.84
C PRO A 19 -15.14 -9.28 -5.89
N LYS A 20 -15.91 -10.29 -5.46
CA LYS A 20 -15.48 -11.37 -4.56
C LYS A 20 -14.95 -12.62 -5.27
N GLU A 21 -15.08 -12.70 -6.60
CA GLU A 21 -14.54 -13.84 -7.36
C GLU A 21 -13.04 -13.95 -7.16
N ARG A 22 -12.56 -15.19 -7.00
CA ARG A 22 -11.15 -15.48 -6.71
C ARG A 22 -10.33 -15.55 -7.99
N ILE A 23 -9.11 -15.04 -7.90
CA ILE A 23 -8.09 -15.06 -8.95
C ILE A 23 -6.86 -15.77 -8.36
N PRO A 24 -6.41 -16.89 -8.95
CA PRO A 24 -5.17 -17.54 -8.56
C PRO A 24 -4.00 -16.57 -8.65
N TRP A 25 -3.15 -16.55 -7.62
CA TRP A 25 -2.03 -15.63 -7.52
C TRP A 25 -0.78 -16.33 -6.97
N PHE A 26 0.39 -15.71 -7.11
CA PHE A 26 1.66 -16.24 -6.60
C PHE A 26 1.64 -16.41 -5.06
N GLY A 27 0.91 -15.56 -4.36
CA GLY A 27 0.63 -15.69 -2.93
C GLY A 27 -0.75 -16.32 -2.68
N PRO A 28 -1.44 -15.97 -1.59
CA PRO A 28 -2.84 -16.32 -1.42
C PRO A 28 -3.66 -15.83 -2.62
N ASP A 29 -4.65 -16.62 -3.01
CA ASP A 29 -5.66 -16.18 -3.97
C ASP A 29 -6.16 -14.77 -3.60
N MET A 30 -6.45 -13.96 -4.60
CA MET A 30 -6.99 -12.62 -4.39
C MET A 30 -8.44 -12.54 -4.86
N SER A 31 -9.25 -11.71 -4.19
CA SER A 31 -10.52 -11.31 -4.78
C SER A 31 -10.26 -10.44 -6.00
N THR A 32 -11.19 -10.39 -6.95
CA THR A 32 -11.08 -9.51 -8.13
C THR A 32 -10.87 -8.05 -7.70
N LEU A 33 -11.55 -7.59 -6.64
CA LEU A 33 -11.37 -6.24 -6.10
C LEU A 33 -9.96 -6.02 -5.51
N SER A 34 -9.45 -6.98 -4.74
CA SER A 34 -8.10 -6.91 -4.17
C SER A 34 -7.05 -6.88 -5.27
N PHE A 35 -7.22 -7.72 -6.30
CA PHE A 35 -6.32 -7.79 -7.44
C PHE A 35 -6.31 -6.48 -8.24
N ALA A 36 -7.49 -5.90 -8.50
CA ALA A 36 -7.61 -4.60 -9.15
C ALA A 36 -6.94 -3.48 -8.34
N THR A 37 -7.13 -3.48 -7.02
CA THR A 37 -6.45 -2.55 -6.09
C THR A 37 -4.93 -2.72 -6.15
N ALA A 38 -4.43 -3.96 -6.19
CA ALA A 38 -3.00 -4.25 -6.32
C ALA A 38 -2.43 -3.71 -7.63
N ARG A 39 -3.11 -3.92 -8.77
CA ARG A 39 -2.67 -3.38 -10.06
C ARG A 39 -2.71 -1.84 -10.10
N LEU A 40 -3.67 -1.21 -9.42
CA LEU A 40 -3.71 0.24 -9.25
C LEU A 40 -2.49 0.74 -8.46
N MET A 41 -2.21 0.12 -7.31
CA MET A 41 -1.06 0.46 -6.48
C MET A 41 0.26 0.29 -7.25
N GLU A 42 0.42 -0.80 -8.00
CA GLU A 42 1.63 -1.04 -8.82
C GLU A 42 1.81 0.00 -9.92
N THR A 43 0.70 0.39 -10.57
CA THR A 43 0.73 1.45 -11.59
C THR A 43 1.12 2.78 -10.96
N TRP A 44 0.59 3.09 -9.77
CA TRP A 44 0.91 4.32 -9.06
C TRP A 44 2.37 4.35 -8.58
N SER A 45 2.86 3.26 -7.97
CA SER A 45 4.21 3.19 -7.40
C SER A 45 5.29 3.24 -8.48
N HIS A 46 5.07 2.61 -9.63
CA HIS A 46 5.98 2.75 -10.78
C HIS A 46 5.82 4.09 -11.51
N GLY A 47 4.65 4.72 -11.43
CA GLY A 47 4.48 6.11 -11.84
C GLY A 47 5.36 7.06 -11.02
N GLN A 48 5.41 6.84 -9.70
CA GLN A 48 6.32 7.55 -8.80
C GLN A 48 7.78 7.29 -9.16
N ASP A 49 8.17 6.04 -9.41
CA ASP A 49 9.55 5.69 -9.80
C ASP A 49 10.01 6.50 -11.05
N ILE A 50 9.13 6.63 -12.05
CA ILE A 50 9.40 7.44 -13.25
C ILE A 50 9.50 8.92 -12.89
N ALA A 51 8.56 9.42 -12.08
CA ALA A 51 8.51 10.83 -11.70
C ALA A 51 9.77 11.28 -10.96
N ASP A 52 10.22 10.47 -9.99
CA ASP A 52 11.47 10.65 -9.26
C ASP A 52 12.67 10.64 -10.21
N THR A 53 12.71 9.67 -11.14
CA THR A 53 13.82 9.53 -12.10
C THR A 53 13.98 10.75 -13.00
N VAL A 54 12.89 11.35 -13.46
CA VAL A 54 12.92 12.51 -14.37
C VAL A 54 12.78 13.85 -13.65
N GLY A 55 12.70 13.85 -12.32
CA GLY A 55 12.60 15.06 -11.50
C GLY A 55 11.30 15.84 -11.66
N THR A 56 10.18 15.17 -11.97
CA THR A 56 8.86 15.81 -12.11
C THR A 56 7.98 15.48 -10.91
N PRO A 57 7.11 16.39 -10.44
CA PRO A 57 6.12 16.05 -9.44
C PRO A 57 5.14 14.99 -9.95
N TRP A 58 4.75 14.08 -9.06
CA TRP A 58 3.66 13.13 -9.27
C TRP A 58 2.46 13.57 -8.44
N PRO A 59 1.32 13.94 -9.04
CA PRO A 59 0.21 14.53 -8.29
C PRO A 59 -0.42 13.56 -7.28
N ALA A 60 -0.36 13.93 -5.99
CA ALA A 60 -1.14 13.29 -4.94
C ALA A 60 -2.62 13.69 -5.08
N THR A 61 -3.50 12.69 -5.12
CA THR A 61 -4.96 12.89 -5.13
C THR A 61 -5.61 11.89 -4.17
N ASP A 62 -6.87 12.11 -3.83
CA ASP A 62 -7.63 11.23 -2.94
C ASP A 62 -7.75 9.77 -3.43
N ARG A 63 -7.39 9.51 -4.70
CA ARG A 63 -7.24 8.14 -5.22
C ARG A 63 -6.16 7.34 -4.51
N LEU A 64 -5.25 7.99 -3.78
CA LEU A 64 -4.28 7.36 -2.88
C LEU A 64 -4.95 6.48 -1.81
N LYS A 65 -6.23 6.72 -1.47
CA LYS A 65 -6.97 5.89 -0.51
C LYS A 65 -6.89 4.40 -0.84
N HIS A 66 -6.84 4.04 -2.13
CA HIS A 66 -6.68 2.65 -2.58
C HIS A 66 -5.28 2.09 -2.29
N VAL A 67 -4.24 2.90 -2.46
CA VAL A 67 -2.84 2.53 -2.16
C VAL A 67 -2.64 2.38 -0.66
N CYS A 68 -3.13 3.35 0.13
CA CYS A 68 -3.11 3.28 1.59
C CYS A 68 -3.89 2.05 2.07
N HIS A 69 -5.09 1.81 1.52
CA HIS A 69 -5.92 0.68 1.91
C HIS A 69 -5.23 -0.66 1.69
N ILE A 70 -4.61 -0.88 0.51
CA ILE A 70 -3.86 -2.12 0.30
C ILE A 70 -2.67 -2.20 1.26
N GLY A 71 -1.91 -1.12 1.45
CA GLY A 71 -0.82 -1.08 2.41
C GLY A 71 -1.22 -1.47 3.84
N VAL A 72 -2.38 -0.99 4.31
CA VAL A 72 -2.94 -1.37 5.61
C VAL A 72 -3.35 -2.84 5.66
N THR A 73 -4.13 -3.29 4.67
CA THR A 73 -4.66 -4.67 4.64
C THR A 73 -3.58 -5.74 4.43
N THR A 74 -2.39 -5.35 3.94
CA THR A 74 -1.23 -6.23 3.77
C THR A 74 -0.26 -6.18 4.95
N ARG A 75 -0.66 -5.70 6.14
CA ARG A 75 0.18 -5.77 7.35
C ARG A 75 0.71 -7.18 7.58
N GLY A 76 -0.16 -8.19 7.65
CA GLY A 76 0.27 -9.58 7.85
C GLY A 76 1.20 -10.12 6.75
N TRP A 77 1.01 -9.67 5.50
CA TRP A 77 1.91 -10.02 4.37
C TRP A 77 3.34 -9.53 4.61
N SER A 78 3.51 -8.36 5.24
CA SER A 78 4.82 -7.77 5.54
C SER A 78 5.68 -8.69 6.43
N TYR A 79 5.06 -9.43 7.35
CA TYR A 79 5.73 -10.41 8.21
C TYR A 79 5.93 -11.74 7.48
N MET A 80 4.87 -12.24 6.83
CA MET A 80 4.90 -13.53 6.15
C MET A 80 5.98 -13.60 5.06
N VAL A 81 6.15 -12.54 4.26
CA VAL A 81 7.16 -12.51 3.20
C VAL A 81 8.59 -12.61 3.77
N ARG A 82 8.80 -12.14 5.00
CA ARG A 82 10.07 -12.20 5.75
C ARG A 82 10.23 -13.48 6.57
N GLY A 83 9.29 -14.42 6.50
CA GLY A 83 9.30 -15.62 7.35
C GLY A 83 9.15 -15.31 8.84
N GLN A 84 8.62 -14.14 9.19
CA GLN A 84 8.38 -13.72 10.56
C GLN A 84 6.96 -14.11 11.00
N GLU A 85 6.81 -14.39 12.29
CA GLU A 85 5.49 -14.58 12.89
C GLU A 85 4.74 -13.24 12.92
N PHE A 86 3.46 -13.26 12.55
CA PHE A 86 2.62 -12.06 12.64
C PHE A 86 2.26 -11.81 14.10
N PRO A 87 2.64 -10.67 14.72
CA PRO A 87 2.48 -10.43 16.15
C PRO A 87 1.01 -10.26 16.59
N GLY A 88 0.05 -10.22 15.66
CA GLY A 88 -1.33 -9.90 15.98
C GLY A 88 -1.50 -8.46 16.46
N GLY A 89 -2.52 -8.25 17.29
CA GLY A 89 -2.88 -6.94 17.85
C GLY A 89 -3.40 -5.94 16.80
N ASP A 90 -4.10 -4.91 17.27
CA ASP A 90 -4.65 -3.86 16.42
C ASP A 90 -3.68 -2.69 16.30
N VAL A 91 -3.61 -2.10 15.10
CA VAL A 91 -2.92 -0.83 14.85
C VAL A 91 -3.92 0.11 14.21
N ARG A 92 -4.09 1.29 14.80
CA ARG A 92 -4.91 2.37 14.26
C ARG A 92 -4.09 3.17 13.25
N VAL A 93 -4.63 3.38 12.06
CA VAL A 93 -3.99 4.18 11.01
C VAL A 93 -4.87 5.39 10.72
N GLU A 94 -4.32 6.60 10.82
CA GLU A 94 -5.03 7.86 10.58
C GLU A 94 -4.23 8.74 9.61
N LEU A 95 -4.70 8.84 8.37
CA LEU A 95 -3.97 9.49 7.29
C LEU A 95 -4.73 10.70 6.78
N THR A 96 -4.05 11.83 6.67
CA THR A 96 -4.58 13.04 6.04
C THR A 96 -4.46 12.92 4.53
N ALA A 97 -5.60 12.95 3.84
CA ALA A 97 -5.71 12.94 2.40
C ALA A 97 -5.16 14.23 1.76
N PRO A 98 -4.85 14.22 0.46
CA PRO A 98 -4.52 15.45 -0.27
C PRO A 98 -5.61 16.53 -0.20
N SER A 99 -6.88 16.13 -0.08
CA SER A 99 -8.01 17.05 0.16
C SER A 99 -8.12 17.59 1.59
N GLY A 100 -7.36 17.04 2.54
CA GLY A 100 -7.48 17.31 3.98
C GLY A 100 -8.46 16.41 4.74
N GLU A 101 -9.21 15.53 4.05
CA GLU A 101 -10.03 14.50 4.72
C GLU A 101 -9.13 13.55 5.53
N VAL A 102 -9.54 13.18 6.74
CA VAL A 102 -8.85 12.14 7.51
C VAL A 102 -9.44 10.77 7.19
N TRP A 103 -8.61 9.86 6.70
CA TRP A 103 -8.97 8.46 6.49
C TRP A 103 -8.46 7.61 7.63
N THR A 104 -9.28 6.66 8.06
CA THR A 104 -8.95 5.84 9.22
C THR A 104 -9.18 4.35 9.00
N TRP A 105 -8.31 3.53 9.60
CA TRP A 105 -8.40 2.07 9.63
C TRP A 105 -8.06 1.54 11.02
N GLY A 106 -8.66 0.41 11.41
CA GLY A 106 -8.49 -0.16 12.75
C GLY A 106 -9.34 0.53 13.82
N PRO A 107 -9.42 -0.05 15.02
CA PRO A 107 -10.27 0.43 16.09
C PRO A 107 -9.73 1.73 16.72
N GLU A 108 -10.64 2.59 17.19
CA GLU A 108 -10.30 3.91 17.73
C GLU A 108 -9.53 3.83 19.06
N ASP A 109 -9.65 2.72 19.79
CA ASP A 109 -9.01 2.46 21.08
C ASP A 109 -7.71 1.63 20.98
N ALA A 110 -7.19 1.39 19.76
CA ALA A 110 -5.90 0.72 19.61
C ALA A 110 -4.80 1.51 20.34
N ALA A 111 -3.94 0.78 21.06
CA ALA A 111 -2.77 1.33 21.75
C ALA A 111 -1.67 1.77 20.76
N ASP A 112 -1.58 1.07 19.62
CA ASP A 112 -0.60 1.33 18.58
C ASP A 112 -1.21 2.14 17.43
N ARG A 113 -0.51 3.21 17.01
CA ARG A 113 -1.01 4.14 15.99
C ARG A 113 0.04 4.51 14.95
N ILE A 114 -0.42 4.75 13.72
CA ILE A 114 0.34 5.41 12.65
C ILE A 114 -0.47 6.62 12.19
N THR A 115 0.12 7.81 12.27
CA THR A 115 -0.53 9.06 11.84
C THR A 115 0.35 9.85 10.87
N GLY A 116 -0.27 10.62 9.97
CA GLY A 116 0.46 11.55 9.08
C GLY A 116 -0.14 11.67 7.68
N SER A 117 0.70 11.95 6.68
CA SER A 117 0.27 12.12 5.29
C SER A 117 -0.10 10.78 4.64
N ALA A 118 -1.23 10.77 3.91
CA ALA A 118 -1.60 9.61 3.09
C ALA A 118 -0.57 9.31 1.99
N GLU A 119 0.05 10.35 1.43
CA GLU A 119 1.08 10.21 0.40
C GLU A 119 2.34 9.57 0.97
N GLU A 120 2.83 10.04 2.12
CA GLU A 120 4.02 9.49 2.76
C GLU A 120 3.79 8.03 3.18
N PHE A 121 2.63 7.70 3.74
CA PHE A 121 2.27 6.32 4.05
C PHE A 121 2.25 5.45 2.79
N ALA A 122 1.66 5.93 1.69
CA ALA A 122 1.65 5.20 0.42
C ALA A 122 3.07 4.97 -0.11
N LEU A 123 3.95 5.97 -0.01
CA LEU A 123 5.36 5.85 -0.40
C LEU A 123 6.11 4.83 0.48
N VAL A 124 5.90 4.85 1.80
CA VAL A 124 6.55 3.90 2.73
C VAL A 124 6.02 2.48 2.53
N ALA A 125 4.70 2.28 2.48
CA ALA A 125 4.09 0.96 2.31
C ALA A 125 4.44 0.31 0.97
N THR A 126 4.77 1.12 -0.05
CA THR A 126 5.28 0.66 -1.34
C THR A 126 6.81 0.73 -1.44
N GLN A 127 7.52 1.05 -0.36
CA GLN A 127 8.98 1.08 -0.27
C GLN A 127 9.66 2.01 -1.29
N ARG A 128 9.05 3.18 -1.51
CA ARG A 128 9.62 4.29 -2.30
C ARG A 128 10.26 5.35 -1.41
N ARG A 129 9.95 5.36 -0.12
CA ARG A 129 10.59 6.21 0.89
C ARG A 129 10.83 5.40 2.15
N GLN A 130 11.86 5.76 2.90
CA GLN A 130 12.11 5.23 4.23
C GLN A 130 11.15 5.90 5.22
N PRO A 131 10.67 5.19 6.26
CA PRO A 131 9.89 5.81 7.32
C PRO A 131 10.61 7.03 7.93
N SER A 132 11.93 6.94 8.13
CA SER A 132 12.78 7.99 8.69
C SER A 132 12.90 9.24 7.83
N SER A 133 12.55 9.18 6.54
CA SER A 133 12.55 10.34 5.63
C SER A 133 11.17 10.96 5.45
N THR A 134 10.20 10.58 6.30
CA THR A 134 8.83 11.10 6.28
C THR A 134 8.47 11.76 7.61
N ALA A 135 7.36 12.50 7.64
CA ALA A 135 6.77 13.04 8.85
C ALA A 135 5.74 12.08 9.50
N LEU A 136 5.69 10.81 9.08
CA LEU A 136 4.82 9.81 9.71
C LEU A 136 5.23 9.59 11.17
N VAL A 137 4.22 9.57 12.05
CA VAL A 137 4.41 9.34 13.49
C VAL A 137 3.89 7.96 13.83
N THR A 138 4.70 7.18 14.55
CA THR A 138 4.30 5.89 15.13
C THR A 138 4.23 5.98 16.64
N GLU A 139 3.15 5.45 17.21
CA GLU A 139 2.98 5.27 18.65
C GLU A 139 2.83 3.78 18.92
N GLY A 140 3.61 3.25 19.87
CA GLY A 140 3.58 1.83 20.21
C GLY A 140 4.51 0.94 19.37
N PRO A 141 4.87 -0.26 19.90
CA PRO A 141 5.84 -1.16 19.29
C PRO A 141 5.34 -1.82 18.00
N LEU A 142 4.07 -2.21 17.90
CA LEU A 142 3.50 -2.86 16.73
C LEU A 142 3.44 -1.91 15.53
N ALA A 143 3.08 -0.65 15.77
CA ALA A 143 3.05 0.37 14.71
C ALA A 143 4.47 0.67 14.20
N THR A 144 5.42 0.86 15.12
CA THR A 144 6.82 1.18 14.80
C THR A 144 7.48 0.04 14.02
N GLU A 145 7.33 -1.19 14.51
CA GLU A 145 7.87 -2.38 13.85
C GLU A 145 7.24 -2.56 12.47
N TRP A 146 5.90 -2.53 12.37
CA TRP A 146 5.22 -2.74 11.10
C TRP A 146 5.63 -1.70 10.06
N LEU A 147 5.65 -0.42 10.41
CA LEU A 147 6.00 0.64 9.45
C LEU A 147 7.43 0.44 8.90
N SER A 148 8.36 -0.09 9.72
CA SER A 148 9.74 -0.37 9.31
C SER A 148 9.88 -1.49 8.27
N ILE A 149 8.91 -2.41 8.21
CA ILE A 149 8.93 -3.57 7.29
C ILE A 149 7.79 -3.55 6.26
N ALA A 150 7.02 -2.47 6.20
CA ALA A 150 5.80 -2.40 5.41
C ALA A 150 6.06 -2.79 3.94
N GLN A 151 5.22 -3.68 3.41
CA GLN A 151 5.29 -4.12 2.02
C GLN A 151 3.89 -4.41 1.47
N ALA A 152 3.47 -3.61 0.50
CA ALA A 152 2.16 -3.73 -0.14
C ALA A 152 2.14 -4.58 -1.42
N PHE A 153 3.29 -5.12 -1.85
CA PHE A 153 3.45 -5.84 -3.11
C PHE A 153 4.03 -7.24 -2.93
N ALA A 154 3.80 -8.09 -3.93
CA ALA A 154 4.38 -9.43 -3.98
C ALA A 154 5.83 -9.37 -4.48
N GLY A 155 6.72 -10.17 -3.89
CA GLY A 155 8.14 -10.19 -4.20
C GLY A 155 8.94 -10.64 -2.99
N GLU A 156 10.25 -10.81 -3.16
CA GLU A 156 11.16 -11.09 -2.05
C GLU A 156 11.14 -9.94 -1.03
N PRO A 157 11.52 -10.20 0.24
CA PRO A 157 11.72 -9.15 1.22
C PRO A 157 12.71 -8.11 0.73
N THR A 158 12.23 -6.88 0.63
CA THR A 158 13.07 -5.70 0.44
C THR A 158 12.90 -4.78 1.63
N LEU A 159 13.96 -4.09 2.03
CA LEU A 159 13.85 -2.98 2.98
C LEU A 159 13.60 -1.69 2.19
N PRO A 160 12.89 -0.71 2.77
CA PRO A 160 12.88 0.65 2.25
C PRO A 160 14.29 1.24 2.03
N ASP A 161 15.32 0.64 2.64
CA ASP A 161 16.74 0.98 2.50
C ASP A 161 17.35 0.61 1.14
N GLY A 162 16.67 -0.21 0.34
CA GLY A 162 17.19 -0.75 -0.93
C GLY A 162 17.01 0.15 -2.16
N ARG A 163 16.46 1.36 -2.01
CA ARG A 163 16.27 2.34 -3.09
C ARG A 163 16.63 3.76 -2.65
#